data_AF-A0A4R3XTT1-F1
#
_entry.id   AF-A0A4R3XTT1-F1
#
_cell.length_a   1.000
_cell.length_b   1.000
_cell.length_c   1.000
_cell.angle_alpha   90.00
_cell.angle_beta   90.00
_cell.angle_gamma   90.00
#
_symmetry.space_group_name_H-M   'P 1'
#
loop_
_entity.id
_entity.type
_entity.pdbx_description
1 polymer ?
#
loop_
_entity_poly.entity_id
_entity_poly.type
_entity_poly.pdbx_seq_one_letter_code
_entity_poly.pdbx_strand_id
1 'polypeptide(L)'
;MSRTCFTLMPVCIFLYFGSAHAESSSGQQIFKERCTQCHASGPIQFTSDNDAIQNTLKTGNIKQHRFTLTDGNIASLLEYIASIRKSNATK
;
A
#
# COMPACT_ATOMS: atom_id res chain seq x y z
N MET A 1 24.01 9.12 -52.94
CA MET A 1 24.43 9.77 -51.68
C MET A 1 23.72 9.05 -50.55
N SER A 2 24.41 8.10 -49.92
CA SER A 2 23.84 7.23 -48.89
C SER A 2 24.90 7.01 -47.83
N ARG A 3 24.59 7.36 -46.58
CA ARG A 3 24.81 6.55 -45.36
C ARG A 3 24.53 7.40 -44.13
N THR A 4 23.40 7.09 -43.54
CA THR A 4 22.92 7.48 -42.21
C THR A 4 23.94 7.09 -41.15
N CYS A 5 24.41 8.08 -40.38
CA CYS A 5 25.15 7.87 -39.14
C CYS A 5 24.13 7.91 -37.99
N PHE A 6 23.65 6.75 -37.57
CA PHE A 6 22.73 6.60 -36.44
C PHE A 6 23.56 6.25 -35.21
N THR A 7 24.05 7.27 -34.50
CA THR A 7 24.74 7.10 -33.23
C THR A 7 23.73 6.78 -32.12
N LEU A 8 23.94 5.62 -31.50
CA LEU A 8 23.74 5.29 -30.08
C LEU A 8 22.56 5.93 -29.35
N MET A 9 21.55 5.12 -29.00
CA MET A 9 20.97 5.13 -27.65
C MET A 9 20.27 3.79 -27.36
N PRO A 10 20.67 3.06 -26.30
CA PRO A 10 19.99 1.85 -25.88
C PRO A 10 18.70 2.23 -25.15
N VAL A 11 17.59 2.32 -25.89
CA VAL A 11 16.25 2.51 -25.32
C VAL A 11 15.73 1.16 -24.77
N CYS A 12 16.47 0.58 -23.83
CA CYS A 12 16.05 -0.59 -23.04
C CYS A 12 15.84 -0.24 -21.56
N ILE A 13 15.84 1.05 -21.19
CA ILE A 13 15.65 1.53 -19.80
C ILE A 13 14.33 2.33 -19.71
N PHE A 14 13.24 1.79 -20.24
CA PHE A 14 11.89 2.33 -19.99
C PHE A 14 10.88 1.23 -19.64
N LEU A 15 11.35 0.08 -19.16
CA LEU A 15 10.51 -1.04 -18.75
C LEU A 15 10.16 -1.09 -17.26
N TYR A 16 10.29 -0.02 -16.48
CA TYR A 16 10.03 -0.16 -15.03
C TYR A 16 9.68 1.14 -14.29
N PHE A 17 8.79 1.97 -14.83
CA PHE A 17 8.26 3.10 -14.05
C PHE A 17 6.74 3.17 -14.15
N GLY A 18 6.08 2.88 -13.03
CA GLY A 18 4.75 3.43 -12.77
C GLY A 18 3.59 2.43 -12.75
N SER A 19 3.68 1.37 -11.96
CA SER A 19 2.45 0.71 -11.44
C SER A 19 2.35 0.78 -9.91
N ALA A 20 3.02 1.76 -9.29
CA ALA A 20 2.91 2.01 -7.84
C ALA A 20 1.64 2.79 -7.44
N HIS A 21 0.71 3.07 -8.37
CA HIS A 21 -0.48 3.89 -8.09
C HIS A 21 -1.79 3.10 -7.91
N ALA A 22 -1.77 1.77 -8.08
CA ALA A 22 -2.95 0.92 -7.89
C ALA A 22 -3.07 0.33 -6.48
N GLU A 23 -1.95 0.24 -5.73
CA GLU A 23 -1.90 -0.38 -4.41
C GLU A 23 -2.61 0.46 -3.32
N SER A 24 -2.49 1.79 -3.36
CA SER A 24 -3.12 2.66 -2.36
C SER A 24 -4.66 2.59 -2.38
N SER A 25 -5.24 2.44 -3.57
CA SER A 25 -6.69 2.30 -3.74
C SER A 25 -7.19 0.95 -3.21
N SER A 26 -6.40 -0.11 -3.35
CA SER A 26 -6.68 -1.44 -2.78
C SER A 26 -6.67 -1.39 -1.24
N GLY A 27 -5.64 -0.78 -0.65
CA GLY A 27 -5.52 -0.62 0.81
C GLY A 27 -6.67 0.16 1.43
N GLN A 28 -7.08 1.26 0.80
CA GLN A 28 -8.23 2.05 1.24
C GLN A 28 -9.54 1.24 1.19
N GLN A 29 -9.75 0.47 0.11
CA GLN A 29 -10.94 -0.36 -0.03
C GLN A 29 -10.99 -1.46 1.03
N ILE A 30 -9.87 -2.15 1.25
CA ILE A 30 -9.77 -3.18 2.30
C ILE A 30 -10.08 -2.58 3.68
N PHE A 31 -9.53 -1.40 3.98
CA PHE A 31 -9.84 -0.69 5.23
C PHE A 31 -11.33 -0.40 5.34
N LYS A 32 -11.94 0.12 4.26
CA LYS A 32 -13.37 0.44 4.22
C LYS A 32 -14.25 -0.79 4.45
N GLU A 33 -13.93 -1.90 3.80
CA GLU A 33 -14.73 -3.13 3.86
C GLU A 33 -14.57 -3.90 5.16
N ARG A 34 -13.36 -3.93 5.74
CA ARG A 34 -13.01 -4.85 6.83
C ARG A 34 -12.72 -4.16 8.16
N CYS A 35 -12.18 -2.95 8.14
CA CYS A 35 -11.71 -2.27 9.34
C CYS A 35 -12.72 -1.27 9.89
N THR A 36 -13.48 -0.57 9.05
CA THR A 36 -14.40 0.50 9.49
C THR A 36 -15.49 0.05 10.46
N GLN A 37 -15.83 -1.24 10.48
CA GLN A 37 -16.82 -1.81 11.40
C GLN A 37 -16.44 -1.58 12.88
N CYS A 38 -15.15 -1.65 13.21
CA CYS A 38 -14.65 -1.36 14.55
C CYS A 38 -13.78 -0.09 14.59
N HIS A 39 -13.24 0.32 13.44
CA HIS A 39 -12.31 1.44 13.29
C HIS A 39 -12.93 2.58 12.47
N ALA A 40 -14.13 3.03 12.86
CA ALA A 40 -14.88 4.06 12.12
C ALA A 40 -14.15 5.42 12.02
N SER A 41 -13.33 5.77 13.02
CA SER A 41 -12.54 7.00 13.04
C SER A 41 -11.36 7.02 12.05
N GLY A 42 -11.17 5.95 11.26
CA GLY A 42 -10.11 5.86 10.27
C GLY A 42 -8.77 5.38 10.85
N PRO A 43 -7.73 5.25 10.00
CA PRO A 43 -6.47 4.62 10.40
C PRO A 43 -5.63 5.43 11.40
N ILE A 44 -6.04 6.67 11.72
CA ILE A 44 -5.39 7.51 12.73
C ILE A 44 -5.50 6.97 14.15
N GLN A 45 -6.49 6.09 14.41
CA GLN A 45 -6.72 5.53 15.75
C GLN A 45 -5.71 4.45 16.13
N PHE A 46 -4.98 3.91 15.15
CA PHE A 46 -3.93 2.95 15.42
C PHE A 46 -2.75 3.68 16.07
N THR A 47 -2.51 3.40 17.34
CA THR A 47 -1.32 3.84 18.08
C THR A 47 -0.14 2.92 17.85
N SER A 48 -0.38 1.67 17.46
CA SER A 48 0.66 0.70 17.18
C SER A 48 1.50 1.04 15.94
N ASP A 49 2.70 0.50 15.91
CA ASP A 49 3.57 0.53 14.74
C ASP A 49 3.03 -0.30 13.59
N ASN A 50 3.42 0.06 12.36
CA ASN A 50 2.97 -0.66 11.15
C ASN A 50 3.38 -2.14 11.20
N ASP A 51 4.56 -2.44 11.74
CA ASP A 51 5.06 -3.81 11.91
C ASP A 51 4.21 -4.61 12.91
N ALA A 52 3.78 -3.96 14.00
CA ALA A 52 2.90 -4.58 14.98
C ALA A 52 1.51 -4.87 14.38
N ILE A 53 0.98 -3.95 13.57
CA ILE A 53 -0.28 -4.14 12.83
C ILE A 53 -0.14 -5.29 11.84
N GLN A 54 0.96 -5.34 11.09
CA GLN A 54 1.26 -6.44 10.17
C GLN A 54 1.26 -7.78 10.89
N ASN A 55 2.05 -7.91 11.96
CA ASN A 55 2.15 -9.15 12.71
C ASN A 55 0.79 -9.58 13.29
N THR A 56 0.01 -8.62 13.75
CA THR A 56 -1.35 -8.83 14.25
C THR A 56 -2.29 -9.39 13.18
N LEU A 57 -2.23 -8.83 11.96
CA LEU A 57 -3.03 -9.30 10.82
C LEU A 57 -2.56 -10.67 10.30
N LYS A 58 -1.24 -10.92 10.29
CA LYS A 58 -0.65 -12.19 9.83
C LYS A 58 -0.89 -13.34 10.80
N THR A 59 -0.80 -13.08 12.10
CA THR A 59 -1.01 -14.11 13.13
C THR A 59 -2.47 -14.52 13.24
N GLY A 60 -3.42 -13.73 12.72
CA GLY A 60 -4.86 -13.98 12.89
C GLY A 60 -5.29 -14.05 14.36
N ASN A 61 -4.44 -13.55 15.27
CA ASN A 61 -4.54 -13.83 16.70
C ASN A 61 -5.69 -13.05 17.35
N ILE A 62 -6.11 -11.95 16.74
CA ILE A 62 -7.24 -11.19 17.24
C ILE A 62 -8.53 -11.89 16.83
N LYS A 63 -9.16 -12.57 17.79
CA LYS A 63 -10.51 -13.17 17.67
C LYS A 63 -11.56 -12.21 17.08
N GLN A 64 -11.34 -10.90 17.17
CA GLN A 64 -12.20 -9.85 16.63
C GLN A 64 -12.05 -9.65 15.11
N HIS A 65 -10.91 -9.99 14.54
CA HIS A 65 -10.71 -9.95 13.08
C HIS A 65 -10.99 -11.33 12.50
N ARG A 66 -12.27 -11.59 12.20
CA ARG A 66 -12.74 -12.84 11.57
C ARG A 66 -12.49 -12.85 10.06
N PHE A 67 -11.34 -12.39 9.62
CA PHE A 67 -10.94 -12.38 8.21
C PHE A 67 -9.44 -12.60 8.09
N THR A 68 -9.04 -13.16 6.95
CA THR A 68 -7.63 -13.36 6.60
C THR A 68 -7.32 -12.49 5.39
N LEU A 69 -6.20 -11.78 5.44
CA LEU A 69 -5.68 -11.00 4.31
C LEU A 69 -4.44 -11.70 3.75
N THR A 70 -4.24 -11.60 2.44
CA THR A 70 -3.00 -12.04 1.78
C THR A 70 -1.88 -11.04 2.09
N ASP A 71 -0.61 -11.47 2.00
CA ASP A 71 0.54 -10.60 2.24
C ASP A 71 0.51 -9.33 1.35
N GLY A 72 0.07 -9.45 0.09
CA GLY A 72 -0.13 -8.31 -0.81
C GLY A 72 -1.15 -7.31 -0.26
N ASN A 73 -2.33 -7.79 0.14
CA ASN A 73 -3.39 -6.94 0.71
C ASN A 73 -2.96 -6.26 2.01
N ILE A 74 -2.13 -6.93 2.82
CA ILE A 74 -1.57 -6.35 4.05
C ILE A 74 -0.61 -5.21 3.71
N ALA A 75 0.27 -5.40 2.72
CA ALA A 75 1.18 -4.34 2.28
C ALA A 75 0.41 -3.10 1.78
N SER A 76 -0.60 -3.29 0.92
CA SER A 76 -1.45 -2.20 0.43
C SER A 76 -2.15 -1.45 1.58
N LEU A 77 -2.64 -2.20 2.58
CA LEU A 77 -3.33 -1.64 3.75
C LEU A 77 -2.37 -0.81 4.63
N LEU A 78 -1.15 -1.30 4.87
CA LEU A 78 -0.14 -0.58 5.64
C LEU A 78 0.33 0.69 4.95
N GLU A 79 0.50 0.66 3.62
CA GLU A 79 0.83 1.84 2.84
C GLU A 79 -0.26 2.91 2.95
N TYR A 80 -1.54 2.50 2.88
CA TYR A 80 -2.67 3.40 3.11
C TYR A 80 -2.65 4.02 4.52
N ILE A 81 -2.46 3.20 5.57
CA ILE A 81 -2.37 3.68 6.96
C ILE A 81 -1.23 4.69 7.12
N ALA A 82 -0.06 4.39 6.56
CA ALA A 82 1.12 5.26 6.61
C ALA A 82 0.89 6.58 5.86
N SER A 83 0.25 6.54 4.68
CA SER A 83 -0.09 7.72 3.89
C SER A 83 -1.03 8.68 4.63
N ILE A 84 -2.07 8.14 5.30
CA ILE A 84 -2.99 8.96 6.11
C ILE A 84 -2.28 9.57 7.31
N ARG A 85 -1.42 8.80 8.00
CA ARG A 85 -0.62 9.32 9.13
C ARG A 85 0.27 10.48 8.71
N LYS A 86 0.98 10.35 7.59
CA LYS A 86 1.82 11.43 7.03
C LYS A 86 0.98 12.67 6.67
N SER A 87 -0.16 12.47 6.02
CA SER A 87 -1.07 13.56 5.63
C SER A 87 -1.61 14.32 6.84
N ASN A 88 -1.86 13.64 7.96
CA ASN A 88 -2.37 14.26 9.18
C ASN A 88 -1.26 14.93 10.02
N ALA A 89 -0.02 14.45 9.95
CA ALA A 89 1.12 15.06 10.65
C ALA A 89 1.56 16.41 10.08
N THR A 90 1.08 16.77 8.89
CA THR A 90 1.46 18.01 8.18
C THR A 90 0.43 19.14 8.38
N LYS A 91 -0.54 18.93 9.26
CA LYS A 91 -1.67 19.84 9.51
C LYS A 91 -1.66 20.31 10.96
#